data_AF-A0A7X3ZHY3-F1
#
_entry.id   AF-A0A7X3ZHY3-F1
#
_cell.length_a   1.000
_cell.length_b   1.000
_cell.length_c   1.000
_cell.angle_alpha   90.00
_cell.angle_beta   90.00
_cell.angle_gamma   90.00
#
_symmetry.space_group_name_H-M   'P 1'
#
loop_
_entity.id
_entity.type
_entity.pdbx_description
1 polymer ?
#
loop_
_entity_poly.entity_id
_entity_poly.type
_entity_poly.pdbx_seq_one_letter_code
_entity_poly.pdbx_strand_id
1 'polypeptide(L)'
;MPPDSSSIVNLLRIAAPDAIVRWADREKYFADKIASCPRVEEKFLRQWRAHWNLSQAIPSEPLAKRLNHIRPSLRKVEEDRLPEMVKELVQTLKDHGITTNTRKNRTRQTSLMSKFAFSLHPTIAVPYDRHARKGLEILYGYRIKEHDYPTYVAKFNEFAEECSKKLDETGLTETLQPLWKPFMDETLFSRRSADKLLMLLSRMPKEKLAFWSVDGQ
;
A
#
# COMPACT_ATOMS: atom_id res chain seq x y z
N MET A 1 17.43 -18.93 -1.23
CA MET A 1 17.36 -19.27 0.20
C MET A 1 16.58 -18.17 0.90
N PRO A 2 15.56 -18.51 1.70
CA PRO A 2 14.88 -17.53 2.55
C PRO A 2 15.89 -16.93 3.55
N PRO A 3 15.71 -15.67 3.98
CA PRO A 3 16.58 -15.04 4.96
C PRO A 3 16.48 -15.77 6.29
N ASP A 4 17.59 -15.83 7.03
CA ASP A 4 17.59 -16.37 8.39
C ASP A 4 16.85 -15.44 9.36
N SER A 5 16.49 -15.98 10.53
CA SER A 5 15.73 -15.27 11.57
C SER A 5 16.44 -13.99 12.07
N SER A 6 17.77 -14.00 12.14
CA SER A 6 18.57 -12.84 12.57
C SER A 6 18.49 -11.69 11.56
N SER A 7 18.53 -12.03 10.27
CA SER A 7 18.34 -11.08 9.17
C SER A 7 16.96 -10.42 9.22
N ILE A 8 15.89 -11.19 9.45
CA ILE A 8 14.52 -10.66 9.54
C ILE A 8 14.38 -9.67 10.70
N VAL A 9 14.92 -9.98 11.88
CA VAL A 9 14.88 -9.08 13.04
C VAL A 9 15.62 -7.77 12.75
N ASN A 10 16.79 -7.82 12.10
CA ASN A 10 17.52 -6.62 11.72
C ASN A 10 16.76 -5.76 10.71
N LEU A 11 16.07 -6.39 9.74
CA LEU A 11 15.24 -5.66 8.79
C LEU A 11 13.99 -5.06 9.45
N LEU A 12 13.40 -5.73 10.44
CA LEU A 12 12.27 -5.20 11.22
C LEU A 12 12.62 -3.92 11.98
N ARG A 13 13.83 -3.87 12.56
CA ARG A 13 14.35 -2.65 13.22
C ARG A 13 14.48 -1.45 12.28
N ILE A 14 14.46 -1.68 10.96
CA ILE A 14 14.43 -0.63 9.93
C ILE A 14 12.99 -0.38 9.47
N ALA A 15 12.26 -1.44 9.17
CA ALA A 15 10.91 -1.41 8.61
C ALA A 15 9.89 -0.73 9.53
N ALA A 16 9.93 -1.02 10.83
CA ALA A 16 8.94 -0.51 11.78
C ALA A 16 9.06 1.01 12.00
N PRO A 17 10.25 1.60 12.26
CA PRO A 17 10.40 3.05 12.30
C PRO A 17 10.02 3.73 10.98
N ASP A 18 10.39 3.16 9.83
CA ASP A 18 10.02 3.72 8.52
C ASP A 18 8.50 3.73 8.31
N ALA A 19 7.79 2.68 8.73
CA ALA A 19 6.33 2.61 8.67
C ALA A 19 5.67 3.78 9.42
N ILE A 20 6.18 4.13 10.61
CA ILE A 20 5.70 5.26 11.41
C ILE A 20 5.97 6.58 10.68
N VAL A 21 7.21 6.80 10.26
CA VAL A 21 7.63 8.04 9.59
C VAL A 21 6.81 8.28 8.33
N ARG A 22 6.62 7.25 7.50
CA ARG A 22 5.85 7.36 6.26
C ARG A 22 4.39 7.71 6.47
N TRP A 23 3.79 7.08 7.48
CA TRP A 23 2.42 7.37 7.82
C TRP A 23 2.26 8.80 8.35
N ALA A 24 3.08 9.18 9.32
CA ALA A 24 3.02 10.48 9.99
C ALA A 24 3.34 11.65 9.05
N ASP A 25 4.31 11.50 8.15
CA ASP A 25 4.73 12.56 7.22
C ASP A 25 3.64 12.90 6.20
N ARG A 26 3.09 11.90 5.50
CA ARG A 26 2.23 12.19 4.34
C ARG A 26 1.09 11.22 4.07
N GLU A 27 1.24 9.92 4.35
CA GLU A 27 0.18 8.96 4.01
C GLU A 27 -1.10 9.24 4.82
N LYS A 28 -0.97 9.62 6.10
CA LYS A 28 -2.11 10.01 6.95
C LYS A 28 -2.85 11.21 6.38
N TYR A 29 -2.13 12.27 5.99
CA TYR A 29 -2.73 13.45 5.35
C TYR A 29 -3.56 13.07 4.12
N PHE A 30 -3.01 12.20 3.27
CA PHE A 30 -3.69 11.74 2.07
C PHE A 30 -4.93 10.90 2.38
N ALA A 31 -4.83 9.99 3.35
CA ALA A 31 -5.94 9.18 3.80
C ALA A 31 -7.07 10.04 4.38
N ASP A 32 -6.75 10.91 5.35
CA ASP A 32 -7.69 11.83 5.99
C ASP A 32 -8.38 12.72 4.95
N LYS A 33 -7.62 13.26 3.98
CA LYS A 33 -8.18 14.12 2.94
C LYS A 33 -9.08 13.34 1.98
N ILE A 34 -8.70 12.14 1.55
CA ILE A 34 -9.55 11.29 0.70
C ILE A 34 -10.83 10.87 1.44
N ALA A 35 -10.75 10.63 2.75
CA ALA A 35 -11.85 10.24 3.63
C ALA A 35 -12.79 11.41 4.02
N SER A 36 -12.31 12.64 4.10
CA SER A 36 -13.12 13.79 4.54
C SER A 36 -13.59 14.71 3.43
N CYS A 37 -12.83 14.84 2.33
CA CYS A 37 -13.17 15.85 1.31
C CYS A 37 -14.53 15.58 0.64
N PRO A 38 -15.35 16.62 0.36
CA PRO A 38 -16.59 16.45 -0.40
C PRO A 38 -16.33 15.85 -1.79
N ARG A 39 -15.22 16.25 -2.41
CA ARG A 39 -14.79 15.80 -3.74
C ARG A 39 -13.27 15.70 -3.81
N VAL A 40 -12.78 14.63 -4.44
CA VAL A 40 -11.38 14.48 -4.86
C VAL A 40 -11.13 15.41 -6.04
N GLU A 41 -10.36 16.47 -5.81
CA GLU A 41 -9.96 17.43 -6.83
C GLU A 41 -8.74 16.96 -7.61
N GLU A 42 -8.61 17.45 -8.85
CA GLU A 42 -7.50 17.10 -9.73
C GLU A 42 -6.13 17.51 -9.17
N LYS A 43 -6.01 18.72 -8.63
CA LYS A 43 -4.75 19.24 -8.06
C LYS A 43 -4.28 18.36 -6.90
N PHE A 44 -5.21 17.97 -6.02
CA PHE A 44 -4.93 17.05 -4.93
C PHE A 44 -4.54 15.66 -5.45
N LEU A 45 -5.28 15.14 -6.44
CA LEU A 45 -5.01 13.83 -7.02
C LEU A 45 -3.62 13.74 -7.68
N ARG A 46 -3.13 14.83 -8.29
CA ARG A 46 -1.75 14.91 -8.81
C ARG A 46 -0.71 14.73 -7.70
N GLN A 47 -0.88 15.42 -6.57
CA GLN A 47 0.03 15.31 -5.42
C GLN A 47 -0.01 13.91 -4.81
N TRP A 48 -1.21 13.35 -4.65
CA TRP A 48 -1.41 12.00 -4.16
C TRP A 48 -0.73 10.96 -5.07
N ARG A 49 -0.91 11.07 -6.39
CA ARG A 49 -0.26 10.15 -7.35
C ARG A 49 1.26 10.26 -7.34
N ALA A 50 1.79 11.47 -7.23
CA ALA A 50 3.22 11.70 -7.16
C ALA A 50 3.84 11.02 -5.94
N HIS A 51 3.21 11.15 -4.77
CA HIS A 51 3.64 10.47 -3.54
C HIS A 51 3.68 8.95 -3.70
N TRP A 52 2.65 8.38 -4.34
CA TRP A 52 2.57 6.94 -4.56
C TRP A 52 3.36 6.41 -5.78
N ASN A 53 4.11 7.29 -6.44
CA ASN A 53 4.81 7.05 -7.72
C ASN A 53 3.91 6.38 -8.77
N LEU A 54 2.66 6.83 -8.86
CA LEU A 54 1.71 6.35 -9.84
C LEU A 54 1.93 7.09 -11.16
N SER A 55 2.02 6.34 -12.26
CA SER A 55 2.29 6.90 -13.59
C SER A 55 1.33 8.02 -13.94
N GLN A 56 1.85 9.16 -14.39
CA GLN A 56 1.10 10.34 -14.85
C GLN A 56 0.36 10.13 -16.19
N ALA A 57 0.52 8.96 -16.84
CA ALA A 57 -0.09 8.68 -18.15
C ALA A 57 -1.63 8.60 -18.14
N ILE A 58 -2.24 8.50 -16.95
CA ILE A 58 -3.70 8.59 -16.79
C ILE A 58 -4.06 10.07 -16.59
N PRO A 59 -4.95 10.67 -17.40
CA PRO A 59 -5.40 12.04 -17.19
C PRO A 59 -6.07 12.22 -15.83
N SER A 60 -5.65 13.23 -15.07
CA SER A 60 -6.08 13.41 -13.67
C SER A 60 -7.55 13.79 -13.54
N GLU A 61 -8.12 14.57 -14.47
CA GLU A 61 -9.51 15.00 -14.39
C GLU A 61 -10.52 13.84 -14.60
N PRO A 62 -10.44 13.05 -15.69
CA PRO A 62 -11.27 11.85 -15.85
C PRO A 62 -11.13 10.86 -14.70
N LEU A 63 -9.91 10.68 -14.19
CA LEU A 63 -9.66 9.83 -13.04
C LEU A 63 -10.34 10.39 -11.77
N ALA A 64 -10.19 11.68 -11.48
CA ALA A 64 -10.83 12.31 -10.32
C ALA A 64 -12.35 12.16 -10.38
N LYS A 65 -12.97 12.38 -11.56
CA LYS A 65 -14.42 12.15 -11.75
C LYS A 65 -14.80 10.71 -11.43
N ARG A 66 -14.02 9.73 -11.90
CA ARG A 66 -14.30 8.31 -11.64
C ARG A 66 -14.07 7.92 -10.18
N LEU A 67 -13.00 8.38 -9.55
CA LEU A 67 -12.71 8.15 -8.14
C LEU A 67 -13.84 8.70 -7.25
N ASN A 68 -14.36 9.89 -7.55
CA ASN A 68 -15.51 10.46 -6.83
C ASN A 68 -16.78 9.61 -6.96
N HIS A 69 -17.00 8.98 -8.12
CA HIS A 69 -18.15 8.10 -8.35
C HIS A 69 -18.04 6.77 -7.58
N ILE A 70 -16.85 6.16 -7.51
CA ILE A 70 -16.65 4.85 -6.88
C ILE A 70 -16.37 4.92 -5.37
N ARG A 71 -15.88 6.08 -4.88
CA ARG A 71 -15.48 6.27 -3.48
C ARG A 71 -16.59 5.95 -2.47
N PRO A 72 -17.87 6.33 -2.66
CA PRO A 72 -18.93 6.00 -1.70
C PRO A 72 -19.11 4.50 -1.50
N SER A 73 -19.11 3.73 -2.59
CA SER A 73 -19.21 2.26 -2.52
C SER A 73 -17.96 1.67 -1.86
N LEU A 74 -16.78 2.16 -2.24
CA LEU A 74 -15.52 1.67 -1.67
C LEU A 74 -15.41 1.98 -0.17
N ARG A 75 -16.01 3.06 0.34
CA ARG A 75 -16.05 3.37 1.79
C ARG A 75 -16.91 2.40 2.60
N LYS A 76 -17.93 1.82 2.00
CA LYS A 76 -18.92 0.95 2.68
C LYS A 76 -18.66 -0.53 2.42
N VAL A 77 -17.54 -0.86 1.80
CA VAL A 77 -17.21 -2.25 1.50
C VAL A 77 -16.77 -2.97 2.77
N GLU A 78 -17.27 -4.19 2.93
CA GLU A 78 -16.80 -5.10 3.97
C GLU A 78 -15.37 -5.56 3.68
N GLU A 79 -14.63 -5.90 4.73
CA GLU A 79 -13.22 -6.28 4.65
C GLU A 79 -12.95 -7.46 3.71
N ASP A 80 -13.78 -8.49 3.77
CA ASP A 80 -13.69 -9.71 2.96
C ASP A 80 -13.97 -9.46 1.47
N ARG A 81 -14.79 -8.46 1.15
CA ARG A 81 -15.16 -8.07 -0.21
C ARG A 81 -14.20 -7.07 -0.85
N LEU A 82 -13.41 -6.37 -0.05
CA LEU A 82 -12.49 -5.32 -0.53
C LEU A 82 -11.54 -5.81 -1.64
N PRO A 83 -10.89 -7.00 -1.54
CA PRO A 83 -9.96 -7.44 -2.58
C PRO A 83 -10.61 -7.68 -3.94
N GLU A 84 -11.78 -8.34 -3.97
CA GLU A 84 -12.52 -8.54 -5.23
C GLU A 84 -13.07 -7.22 -5.76
N MET A 85 -13.55 -6.33 -4.89
CA MET A 85 -14.03 -5.01 -5.30
C MET A 85 -12.92 -4.19 -5.97
N VAL A 86 -11.69 -4.19 -5.43
CA VAL A 86 -10.56 -3.50 -6.07
C VAL A 86 -10.28 -4.05 -7.48
N LYS A 87 -10.35 -5.37 -7.66
CA LYS A 87 -10.18 -6.03 -8.96
C LYS A 87 -11.29 -5.65 -9.95
N GLU A 88 -12.54 -5.61 -9.50
CA GLU A 88 -13.71 -5.14 -10.29
C GLU A 88 -13.56 -3.67 -10.70
N LEU A 89 -13.13 -2.80 -9.77
CA LEU A 89 -12.90 -1.37 -10.04
C LEU A 89 -11.75 -1.15 -11.04
N VAL A 90 -10.71 -1.98 -10.99
CA VAL A 90 -9.64 -1.97 -12.00
C VAL A 90 -10.20 -2.28 -13.38
N GLN A 91 -11.10 -3.27 -13.50
CA GLN A 91 -11.74 -3.59 -14.78
C GLN A 91 -12.61 -2.43 -15.26
N THR A 92 -13.38 -1.84 -14.36
CA THR A 92 -14.21 -0.67 -14.62
C THR A 92 -13.40 0.52 -15.18
N LEU A 93 -12.21 0.79 -14.65
CA LEU A 93 -11.32 1.85 -15.18
C LEU A 93 -10.87 1.57 -16.62
N LYS A 94 -10.74 0.29 -17.01
CA LYS A 94 -10.40 -0.08 -18.39
C LYS A 94 -11.58 0.11 -19.32
N ASP A 95 -12.76 -0.36 -18.91
CA ASP A 95 -13.97 -0.34 -19.73
C ASP A 95 -14.39 1.10 -20.06
N HIS A 96 -14.08 2.05 -19.16
CA HIS A 96 -14.34 3.48 -19.37
C HIS A 96 -13.20 4.22 -20.10
N GLY A 97 -12.20 3.51 -20.63
CA GLY A 97 -11.08 4.11 -21.38
C GLY A 97 -10.16 5.01 -20.55
N ILE A 98 -10.31 5.05 -19.22
CA ILE A 98 -9.48 5.88 -18.32
C ILE A 98 -8.02 5.42 -18.38
N THR A 99 -7.79 4.16 -18.70
CA THR A 99 -6.47 3.55 -18.70
C THR A 99 -6.29 2.68 -19.94
N THR A 100 -5.15 2.79 -20.64
CA THR A 100 -4.91 2.03 -21.86
C THR A 100 -4.42 0.61 -21.57
N ASN A 101 -4.77 -0.34 -22.44
CA ASN A 101 -4.55 -1.77 -22.25
C ASN A 101 -3.12 -2.24 -22.62
N THR A 102 -2.12 -1.37 -22.44
CA THR A 102 -0.72 -1.76 -22.66
C THR A 102 -0.22 -2.60 -21.49
N ARG A 103 0.66 -3.57 -21.76
CA ARG A 103 1.27 -4.44 -20.72
C ARG A 103 1.91 -3.62 -19.59
N LYS A 104 2.47 -2.45 -19.93
CA LYS A 104 3.08 -1.48 -19.01
C LYS A 104 2.08 -0.78 -18.07
N ASN A 105 0.80 -0.70 -18.44
CA ASN A 105 -0.23 0.05 -17.71
C ASN A 105 -1.13 -0.81 -16.82
N ARG A 106 -1.24 -2.12 -17.08
CA ARG A 106 -2.10 -2.99 -16.27
C ARG A 106 -1.65 -3.07 -14.80
N THR A 107 -0.35 -3.18 -14.52
CA THR A 107 0.16 -3.31 -13.12
C THR A 107 -0.06 -2.02 -12.35
N ARG A 108 -0.09 -0.91 -13.08
CA ARG A 108 -0.27 0.44 -12.55
C ARG A 108 -1.72 0.71 -12.15
N GLN A 109 -2.71 0.08 -12.80
CA GLN A 109 -4.12 0.19 -12.44
C GLN A 109 -4.41 -0.48 -11.09
N THR A 110 -3.95 -1.72 -10.89
CA THR A 110 -4.08 -2.42 -9.61
C THR A 110 -3.36 -1.68 -8.50
N SER A 111 -2.13 -1.19 -8.76
CA SER A 111 -1.41 -0.34 -7.80
C SER A 111 -2.19 0.95 -7.46
N LEU A 112 -2.75 1.62 -8.46
CA LEU A 112 -3.56 2.83 -8.26
C LEU A 112 -4.79 2.57 -7.41
N MET A 113 -5.58 1.54 -7.76
CA MET A 113 -6.83 1.25 -7.06
C MET A 113 -6.60 0.70 -5.65
N SER A 114 -5.61 -0.16 -5.45
CA SER A 114 -5.25 -0.66 -4.11
C SER A 114 -4.77 0.46 -3.18
N LYS A 115 -3.98 1.41 -3.67
CA LYS A 115 -3.53 2.57 -2.88
C LYS A 115 -4.67 3.55 -2.59
N PHE A 116 -5.60 3.71 -3.52
CA PHE A 116 -6.81 4.51 -3.28
C PHE A 116 -7.70 3.85 -2.22
N ALA A 117 -7.88 2.52 -2.30
CA ALA A 117 -8.55 1.74 -1.27
C ALA A 117 -7.84 1.85 0.09
N PHE A 118 -6.51 1.77 0.13
CA PHE A 118 -5.71 1.98 1.34
C PHE A 118 -5.89 3.37 1.94
N SER A 119 -6.02 4.40 1.11
CA SER A 119 -6.31 5.75 1.61
C SER A 119 -7.71 5.88 2.25
N LEU A 120 -8.62 4.95 1.97
CA LEU A 120 -9.97 4.90 2.57
C LEU A 120 -10.05 3.92 3.75
N HIS A 121 -9.29 2.82 3.69
CA HIS A 121 -9.30 1.71 4.64
C HIS A 121 -7.86 1.30 4.97
N PRO A 122 -7.10 2.12 5.71
CA PRO A 122 -5.67 1.90 5.91
C PRO A 122 -5.35 0.64 6.73
N THR A 123 -6.26 0.22 7.61
CA THR A 123 -6.11 -1.00 8.43
C THR A 123 -6.43 -2.28 7.67
N ILE A 124 -7.20 -2.20 6.57
CA ILE A 124 -7.72 -3.36 5.87
C ILE A 124 -7.04 -3.53 4.50
N ALA A 125 -7.03 -2.46 3.69
CA ALA A 125 -6.46 -2.53 2.35
C ALA A 125 -4.94 -2.63 2.39
N VAL A 126 -4.36 -3.28 1.39
CA VAL A 126 -2.92 -3.44 1.27
C VAL A 126 -2.46 -2.75 -0.01
N PRO A 127 -1.57 -1.75 0.04
CA PRO A 127 -0.98 -1.18 -1.17
C PRO A 127 -0.35 -2.27 -2.05
N TYR A 128 -0.76 -2.34 -3.32
CA TYR A 128 -0.17 -3.29 -4.27
C TYR A 128 1.13 -2.71 -4.83
N ASP A 129 2.25 -3.16 -4.27
CA ASP A 129 3.60 -2.74 -4.64
C ASP A 129 4.41 -3.88 -5.27
N ARG A 130 5.25 -3.54 -6.25
CA ARG A 130 6.12 -4.51 -6.94
C ARG A 130 7.15 -5.12 -6.00
N HIS A 131 7.73 -4.31 -5.11
CA HIS A 131 8.74 -4.75 -4.16
C HIS A 131 8.12 -5.62 -3.07
N ALA A 132 6.98 -5.20 -2.50
CA ALA A 132 6.27 -6.02 -1.51
C ALA A 132 5.87 -7.39 -2.08
N ARG A 133 5.30 -7.42 -3.30
CA ARG A 133 5.07 -8.67 -4.04
C ARG A 133 6.33 -9.50 -4.17
N LYS A 134 7.44 -8.89 -4.58
CA LYS A 134 8.68 -9.62 -4.81
C LYS A 134 9.23 -10.21 -3.50
N GLY A 135 9.04 -9.51 -2.38
CA GLY A 135 9.31 -10.02 -1.04
C GLY A 135 8.52 -11.30 -0.75
N LEU A 136 7.20 -11.29 -1.00
CA LEU A 136 6.35 -12.48 -0.84
C LEU A 136 6.79 -13.63 -1.75
N GLU A 137 7.17 -13.35 -3.01
CA GLU A 137 7.68 -14.38 -3.92
C GLU A 137 8.98 -15.02 -3.42
N ILE A 138 9.86 -14.23 -2.78
CA ILE A 138 11.13 -14.72 -2.22
C ILE A 138 10.88 -15.58 -0.98
N LEU A 139 9.95 -15.18 -0.11
CA LEU A 139 9.64 -15.89 1.13
C LEU A 139 8.94 -17.22 0.87
N TYR A 140 7.87 -17.19 0.07
CA TYR A 140 6.99 -18.36 -0.11
C TYR A 140 7.33 -19.21 -1.34
N GLY A 141 8.31 -18.80 -2.15
CA GLY A 141 8.72 -19.55 -3.35
C GLY A 141 7.67 -19.63 -4.45
N TYR A 142 6.61 -18.82 -4.36
CA TYR A 142 5.48 -18.80 -5.31
C TYR A 142 5.37 -17.45 -6.02
N ARG A 143 5.14 -17.48 -7.34
CA ARG A 143 4.94 -16.27 -8.15
C ARG A 143 3.49 -15.82 -8.14
N ILE A 144 3.20 -14.70 -7.49
CA ILE A 144 1.90 -14.04 -7.58
C ILE A 144 1.70 -13.50 -9.01
N LYS A 145 0.58 -13.83 -9.65
CA LYS A 145 0.27 -13.34 -11.01
C LYS A 145 0.11 -11.82 -11.01
N GLU A 146 0.54 -11.16 -12.09
CA GLU A 146 0.32 -9.71 -12.20
C GLU A 146 -1.18 -9.39 -12.19
N HIS A 147 -1.56 -8.32 -11.48
CA HIS A 147 -2.95 -7.86 -11.27
C HIS A 147 -3.82 -8.73 -10.35
N ASP A 148 -3.26 -9.81 -9.80
CA ASP A 148 -3.96 -10.68 -8.88
C ASP A 148 -3.95 -10.10 -7.46
N TYR A 149 -4.76 -9.05 -7.28
CA TYR A 149 -4.90 -8.36 -5.99
C TYR A 149 -5.46 -9.27 -4.89
N PRO A 150 -6.49 -10.11 -5.13
CA PRO A 150 -7.00 -11.03 -4.12
C PRO A 150 -5.93 -11.99 -3.60
N THR A 151 -5.20 -12.65 -4.50
CA THR A 151 -4.12 -13.56 -4.09
C THR A 151 -3.00 -12.82 -3.36
N TYR A 152 -2.69 -11.59 -3.79
CA TYR A 152 -1.70 -10.76 -3.10
C TYR A 152 -2.13 -10.42 -1.68
N VAL A 153 -3.37 -9.98 -1.46
CA VAL A 153 -3.88 -9.63 -0.12
C VAL A 153 -3.90 -10.86 0.78
N ALA A 154 -4.34 -12.02 0.29
CA ALA A 154 -4.33 -13.25 1.06
C ALA A 154 -2.92 -13.61 1.56
N LYS A 155 -1.92 -13.56 0.67
CA LYS A 155 -0.53 -13.83 1.04
C LYS A 155 0.11 -12.75 1.90
N PHE A 156 -0.31 -11.51 1.72
CA PHE A 156 0.11 -10.44 2.60
C PHE A 156 -0.45 -10.62 4.02
N ASN A 157 -1.71 -11.02 4.17
CA ASN A 157 -2.33 -11.24 5.48
C ASN A 157 -1.65 -12.37 6.24
N GLU A 158 -1.37 -13.51 5.58
CA GLU A 158 -0.56 -14.60 6.16
C GLU A 158 0.78 -14.06 6.70
N PHE A 159 1.50 -13.28 5.89
CA PHE A 159 2.77 -12.68 6.30
C PHE A 159 2.63 -11.63 7.40
N ALA A 160 1.57 -10.82 7.38
CA ALA A 160 1.36 -9.75 8.36
C ALA A 160 1.12 -10.32 9.75
N GLU A 161 0.46 -11.47 9.87
CA GLU A 161 0.32 -12.20 11.13
C GLU A 161 1.67 -12.70 11.67
N GLU A 162 2.51 -13.28 10.80
CA GLU A 162 3.88 -13.69 11.14
C GLU A 162 4.72 -12.49 11.59
N CYS A 163 4.62 -11.38 10.85
CA CYS A 163 5.34 -10.14 11.15
C CYS A 163 4.89 -9.53 12.48
N SER A 164 3.58 -9.54 12.79
CA SER A 164 3.05 -9.02 14.06
C SER A 164 3.63 -9.78 15.24
N LYS A 165 3.59 -11.13 15.20
CA LYS A 165 4.20 -11.97 16.24
C LYS A 165 5.68 -11.64 16.41
N LYS A 166 6.39 -11.39 15.31
CA LYS A 166 7.81 -11.04 15.36
C LYS A 166 8.10 -9.67 15.96
N LEU A 167 7.23 -8.68 15.72
CA LEU A 167 7.31 -7.36 16.36
C LEU A 167 7.15 -7.48 17.88
N ASP A 168 6.24 -8.34 18.34
CA ASP A 168 5.98 -8.58 19.76
C ASP A 168 7.14 -9.35 20.42
N GLU A 169 7.61 -10.44 19.80
CA GLU A 169 8.76 -11.22 20.27
C GLU A 169 10.03 -10.38 20.45
N THR A 170 10.20 -9.35 19.61
CA THR A 170 11.37 -8.47 19.65
C THR A 170 11.18 -7.25 20.57
N GLY A 171 10.00 -7.09 21.17
CA GLY A 171 9.62 -5.94 21.98
C GLY A 171 9.49 -4.63 21.18
N LEU A 172 9.49 -4.68 19.84
CA LEU A 172 9.42 -3.49 18.99
C LEU A 172 8.05 -2.82 19.06
N THR A 173 6.96 -3.58 19.21
CA THR A 173 5.59 -3.04 19.36
C THR A 173 5.51 -2.11 20.56
N GLU A 174 5.97 -2.56 21.73
CA GLU A 174 5.99 -1.77 22.97
C GLU A 174 7.02 -0.65 22.93
N THR A 175 8.25 -0.94 22.49
CA THR A 175 9.35 0.04 22.44
C THR A 175 9.01 1.24 21.56
N LEU A 176 8.32 1.01 20.43
CA LEU A 176 7.95 2.06 19.49
C LEU A 176 6.56 2.66 19.76
N GLN A 177 5.83 2.17 20.78
CA GLN A 177 4.48 2.64 21.10
C GLN A 177 4.36 4.16 21.26
N PRO A 178 5.27 4.85 21.97
CA PRO A 178 5.21 6.31 22.08
C PRO A 178 5.29 7.04 20.73
N LEU A 179 5.87 6.40 19.71
CA LEU A 179 6.06 6.98 18.38
C LEU A 179 4.89 6.71 17.44
N TRP A 180 4.33 5.49 17.44
CA TRP A 180 3.25 5.13 16.51
C TRP A 180 1.86 5.49 17.02
N LYS A 181 1.60 5.34 18.32
CA LYS A 181 0.26 5.52 18.93
C LYS A 181 -0.38 6.90 18.69
N PRO A 182 0.37 8.01 18.58
CA PRO A 182 -0.23 9.30 18.24
C PRO A 182 -0.83 9.39 16.83
N PHE A 183 -0.42 8.52 15.89
CA PHE A 183 -0.75 8.66 14.47
C PHE A 183 -1.53 7.48 13.88
N MET A 184 -1.39 6.29 14.47
CA MET A 184 -1.96 5.04 13.98
C MET A 184 -2.32 4.10 15.13
N ASP A 185 -3.26 3.19 14.87
CA ASP A 185 -3.50 2.06 15.76
C ASP A 185 -2.45 0.95 15.55
N GLU A 186 -2.46 -0.03 16.45
CA GLU A 186 -1.52 -1.15 16.45
C GLU A 186 -1.65 -2.01 15.20
N THR A 187 -2.88 -2.24 14.72
CA THR A 187 -3.14 -3.02 13.50
C THR A 187 -2.49 -2.37 12.28
N LEU A 188 -2.66 -1.06 12.11
CA LEU A 188 -2.04 -0.30 11.05
C LEU A 188 -0.51 -0.29 11.19
N PHE A 189 0.01 -0.13 12.40
CA PHE A 189 1.45 -0.20 12.66
C PHE A 189 2.04 -1.55 12.22
N SER A 190 1.46 -2.66 12.66
CA SER A 190 1.92 -4.01 12.31
C SER A 190 1.86 -4.26 10.81
N ARG A 191 0.74 -3.91 10.16
CA ARG A 191 0.57 -4.11 8.71
C ARG A 191 1.50 -3.22 7.88
N ARG A 192 1.71 -1.94 8.27
CA ARG A 192 2.66 -1.07 7.55
C ARG A 192 4.09 -1.55 7.75
N SER A 193 4.45 -2.03 8.94
CA SER A 193 5.77 -2.62 9.20
C SER A 193 5.99 -3.86 8.33
N ALA A 194 4.98 -4.71 8.16
CA ALA A 194 5.02 -5.86 7.25
C ALA A 194 5.25 -5.42 5.78
N ASP A 195 4.54 -4.41 5.29
CA ASP A 195 4.75 -3.85 3.94
C ASP A 195 6.20 -3.38 3.73
N LYS A 196 6.74 -2.61 4.68
CA LYS A 196 8.14 -2.13 4.60
C LYS A 196 9.15 -3.26 4.69
N LEU A 197 8.89 -4.27 5.51
CA LEU A 197 9.73 -5.45 5.61
C LEU A 197 9.77 -6.22 4.28
N LEU A 198 8.63 -6.45 3.64
CA LEU A 198 8.57 -7.11 2.33
C LEU A 198 9.34 -6.33 1.25
N MET A 199 9.27 -5.00 1.28
CA MET A 199 10.07 -4.15 0.40
C MET A 199 11.57 -4.39 0.60
N LEU A 200 12.06 -4.38 1.84
CA LEU A 200 13.46 -4.65 2.17
C LEU A 200 13.90 -6.06 1.77
N LEU A 201 13.07 -7.06 2.01
CA LEU A 201 13.33 -8.46 1.63
C LEU A 201 13.47 -8.63 0.11
N SER A 202 12.83 -7.77 -0.68
CA SER A 202 13.02 -7.70 -2.13
C SER A 202 14.35 -7.07 -2.57
N ARG A 203 15.24 -6.76 -1.62
CA ARG A 203 16.52 -6.03 -1.79
C ARG A 203 16.32 -4.58 -2.22
N MET A 204 15.21 -3.98 -1.82
CA MET A 204 15.05 -2.54 -1.95
C MET A 204 16.03 -1.83 -1.01
N PRO A 205 16.86 -0.88 -1.49
CA PRO A 205 17.75 -0.13 -0.61
C PRO A 205 16.97 0.61 0.47
N LYS A 206 17.49 0.62 1.71
CA LYS A 206 16.84 1.30 2.84
C LYS A 206 16.68 2.80 2.60
N GLU A 207 17.59 3.42 1.86
CA GLU A 207 17.53 4.83 1.48
C GLU A 207 16.31 5.08 0.58
N LYS A 208 15.97 4.09 -0.24
CA LYS A 208 14.76 4.11 -1.03
C LYS A 208 13.52 3.83 -0.20
N LEU A 209 13.58 3.29 1.02
CA LEU A 209 12.38 3.35 1.89
C LEU A 209 12.03 4.79 2.25
N ALA A 210 13.04 5.66 2.45
CA ALA A 210 12.95 7.05 2.91
C ALA A 210 12.78 8.13 1.80
N PHE A 211 13.05 7.83 0.53
CA PHE A 211 13.05 8.83 -0.58
C PHE A 211 11.83 8.92 -1.55
N TRP A 212 10.68 8.27 -1.31
CA TRP A 212 9.48 8.43 -2.16
C TRP A 212 8.64 9.69 -1.88
N SER A 213 9.23 10.67 -1.22
CA SER A 213 8.66 11.99 -1.00
C SER A 213 9.61 13.02 -1.60
N VAL A 214 9.26 13.50 -2.80
CA VAL A 214 9.83 14.66 -3.48
C VAL A 214 11.22 14.45 -4.11
N ASP A 215 11.22 14.04 -5.37
CA ASP A 215 12.01 14.73 -6.40
C ASP A 215 11.09 14.93 -7.59
N GLY A 216 10.53 16.14 -7.65
CA GLY A 216 9.89 16.65 -8.84
C GLY A 216 10.96 16.99 -9.86
N GLN A 217 10.90 16.32 -11.01
CA GLN A 217 11.14 16.96 -12.30
C GLN A 217 9.78 17.07 -13.00
#